data_AF-A0A7G5ZUB1-F1
#
_entry.id   AF-A0A7G5ZUB1-F1
#
_cell.length_a   1.000
_cell.length_b   1.000
_cell.length_c   1.000
_cell.angle_alpha   90.00
_cell.angle_beta   90.00
_cell.angle_gamma   90.00
#
_symmetry.space_group_name_H-M   'P 1'
#
loop_
_entity.id
_entity.type
_entity.pdbx_description
1 polymer ?
#
loop_
_entity_poly.entity_id
_entity_poly.type
_entity_poly.pdbx_seq_one_letter_code
_entity_poly.pdbx_strand_id
1 'polypeptide(L)'
;MDHARAWGDTPAERDAMERDARSLISVWGHQSSGLHDYSGRHWSGLIRDLYAPRWDAWIRWLAESVERDAIPDESVLHRRIIEIEERWRAGTGSDDVSSEDPLDVAARILATRASPRSATPDGRAA
;
A
#
# COMPACT_ATOMS: atom_id res chain seq x y z
N MET A 1 5.09 -14.87 -2.26
CA MET A 1 4.62 -15.57 -1.05
C MET A 1 4.90 -17.06 -1.11
N ASP A 2 4.62 -17.73 -2.23
CA ASP A 2 4.87 -19.17 -2.41
C ASP A 2 6.31 -19.60 -2.13
N HIS A 3 7.29 -18.78 -2.50
CA HIS A 3 8.69 -19.05 -2.15
C HIS A 3 8.91 -19.11 -0.64
N ALA A 4 8.25 -18.28 0.19
CA ALA A 4 8.37 -18.38 1.64
C ALA A 4 7.66 -19.64 2.17
N ARG A 5 6.46 -19.94 1.64
CA ARG A 5 5.74 -21.18 1.97
C ARG A 5 6.51 -22.44 1.61
N ALA A 6 7.46 -22.39 0.67
CA ALA A 6 8.29 -23.54 0.32
C ALA A 6 9.32 -23.91 1.40
N TRP A 7 9.57 -23.02 2.37
CA TRP A 7 10.55 -23.24 3.45
C TRP A 7 9.97 -23.90 4.70
N GLY A 8 8.65 -24.12 4.76
CA GLY A 8 7.99 -24.85 5.85
C GLY A 8 7.65 -26.28 5.45
N ASP A 9 7.84 -27.23 6.35
CA ASP A 9 7.54 -28.65 6.10
C ASP A 9 6.06 -28.96 6.38
N THR A 10 5.51 -28.38 7.45
CA THR A 10 4.12 -28.52 7.87
C THR A 10 3.26 -27.33 7.45
N PRO A 11 1.92 -27.46 7.31
CA PRO A 11 1.05 -26.31 7.00
C PRO A 11 1.25 -25.12 7.95
N ALA A 12 1.42 -25.38 9.24
CA ALA A 12 1.66 -24.35 10.24
C ALA A 12 2.99 -23.61 10.01
N GLU A 13 4.07 -24.32 9.69
CA GLU A 13 5.36 -23.69 9.35
C GLU A 13 5.27 -22.90 8.05
N ARG A 14 4.53 -23.38 7.04
CA ARG A 14 4.35 -22.65 5.77
C ARG A 14 3.62 -21.33 5.98
N ASP A 15 2.58 -21.33 6.82
CA ASP A 15 1.83 -20.12 7.17
C ASP A 15 2.68 -19.17 8.02
N ALA A 16 3.52 -19.69 8.92
CA ALA A 16 4.47 -18.89 9.69
C ALA A 16 5.51 -18.21 8.78
N MET A 17 6.13 -18.96 7.86
CA MET A 17 7.11 -18.42 6.91
C MET A 17 6.50 -17.34 6.00
N GLU A 18 5.24 -17.52 5.57
CA GLU A 18 4.56 -16.49 4.80
C GLU A 18 4.25 -15.25 5.65
N ARG A 19 3.77 -15.41 6.88
CA ARG A 19 3.57 -14.31 7.82
C ARG A 19 4.86 -13.53 8.06
N ASP A 20 5.99 -14.22 8.20
CA ASP A 20 7.29 -13.59 8.38
C ASP A 20 7.71 -12.80 7.13
N ALA A 21 7.56 -13.38 5.94
CA ALA A 21 7.82 -12.69 4.67
C ALA A 21 6.94 -11.44 4.51
N ARG A 22 5.64 -11.53 4.84
CA ARG A 22 4.71 -10.40 4.85
C ARG A 22 5.09 -9.33 5.86
N SER A 23 5.56 -9.74 7.04
CA SER A 23 6.01 -8.83 8.10
C SER A 23 7.23 -8.03 7.63
N LEU A 24 8.25 -8.68 7.09
CA LEU A 24 9.49 -8.02 6.65
C LEU A 24 9.23 -6.87 5.67
N ILE A 25 8.35 -7.05 4.68
CA ILE A 25 8.02 -6.02 3.67
C ILE A 25 6.95 -5.01 4.11
N SER A 26 6.45 -5.10 5.35
CA SER A 26 5.44 -4.20 5.91
C SER A 26 5.89 -3.64 7.26
N VAL A 27 5.35 -4.13 8.38
CA VAL A 27 5.61 -3.65 9.74
C VAL A 27 7.01 -4.01 10.27
N TRP A 28 7.72 -4.86 9.53
CA TRP A 28 9.02 -5.45 9.85
C TRP A 28 9.01 -6.36 11.08
N GLY A 29 8.68 -5.82 12.25
CA GLY A 29 8.58 -6.55 13.52
C GLY A 29 7.24 -6.34 14.21
N HIS A 30 7.27 -5.83 15.45
CA HIS A 30 6.05 -5.49 16.20
C HIS A 30 5.46 -4.15 15.76
N GLN A 31 4.16 -3.96 16.02
CA GLN A 31 3.44 -2.70 15.77
C GLN A 31 4.04 -1.49 16.51
N SER A 32 4.82 -1.72 17.56
CA SER A 32 5.52 -0.69 18.33
C SER A 32 7.00 -0.52 17.94
N SER A 33 7.49 -1.21 16.91
CA SER A 33 8.92 -1.23 16.57
C SER A 33 9.45 0.06 15.97
N GLY A 34 8.58 0.90 15.39
CA GLY A 34 8.99 2.10 14.64
C GLY A 34 9.68 1.78 13.31
N LEU A 35 9.61 0.54 12.82
CA LEU A 35 10.25 0.09 11.56
C LEU A 35 9.24 -0.15 10.44
N HIS A 36 8.04 0.44 10.57
CA HIS A 36 7.01 0.38 9.52
C HIS A 36 7.58 0.81 8.17
N ASP A 37 7.33 -0.03 7.18
CA ASP A 37 7.73 0.14 5.78
C ASP A 37 9.25 0.25 5.55
N TYR A 38 10.10 -0.12 6.52
CA TYR A 38 11.56 -0.08 6.38
C TYR A 38 12.07 -0.83 5.14
N SER A 39 11.44 -1.97 4.81
CA SER A 39 11.74 -2.73 3.59
C SER A 39 10.61 -2.73 2.56
N GLY A 40 9.79 -1.68 2.57
CA GLY A 40 8.66 -1.50 1.66
C GLY A 40 9.02 -1.69 0.17
N ARG A 41 8.04 -2.11 -0.62
CA ARG A 41 8.19 -2.43 -2.05
C ARG A 41 7.01 -1.89 -2.85
N HIS A 42 7.22 -1.50 -4.10
CA HIS A 42 6.11 -1.12 -4.99
C HIS A 42 5.63 -2.32 -5.82
N TRP A 43 5.23 -3.39 -5.14
CA TRP A 43 4.68 -4.61 -5.78
C TRP A 43 3.17 -4.48 -5.93
N SER A 44 2.59 -5.05 -6.99
CA SER A 44 1.17 -4.89 -7.31
C SER A 44 0.24 -5.21 -6.15
N GLY A 45 0.38 -6.37 -5.51
CA GLY A 45 -0.49 -6.79 -4.42
C GLY A 45 -0.20 -6.08 -3.12
N LEU A 46 1.05 -5.66 -2.90
CA LEU A 46 1.37 -4.81 -1.74
C LEU A 46 0.71 -3.43 -1.90
N ILE A 47 0.72 -2.87 -3.11
CA ILE A 47 -0.01 -1.62 -3.41
C ILE A 47 -1.51 -1.83 -3.25
N ARG A 48 -2.08 -2.90 -3.82
CA ARG A 48 -3.52 -3.19 -3.81
C ARG A 48 -4.06 -3.48 -2.42
N ASP A 49 -3.35 -4.29 -1.64
CA ASP A 49 -3.88 -4.92 -0.42
C ASP A 49 -3.33 -4.32 0.88
N LEU A 50 -2.24 -3.54 0.82
CA LEU A 50 -1.68 -2.85 1.98
C LEU A 50 -1.69 -1.33 1.83
N TYR A 51 -1.05 -0.78 0.80
CA TYR A 51 -0.87 0.67 0.71
C TYR A 51 -2.15 1.41 0.31
N ALA A 52 -2.91 0.93 -0.68
CA ALA A 52 -4.15 1.57 -1.10
C ALA A 52 -5.21 1.59 0.03
N PRO A 53 -5.44 0.51 0.79
CA PRO A 53 -6.33 0.53 1.95
C PRO A 53 -5.88 1.50 3.05
N ARG A 54 -4.56 1.63 3.30
CA ARG A 54 -4.04 2.63 4.26
C ARG A 54 -4.35 4.06 3.81
N TRP A 55 -4.12 4.37 2.53
CA TRP A 55 -4.46 5.69 1.96
C TRP A 55 -5.95 5.98 2.04
N ASP A 56 -6.79 5.01 1.69
CA ASP A 56 -8.25 5.14 1.76
C ASP A 56 -8.73 5.34 3.21
N ALA A 57 -8.16 4.62 4.17
CA ALA A 57 -8.46 4.82 5.59
C ALA A 57 -8.12 6.25 6.07
N TRP A 58 -6.99 6.80 5.63
CA TRP A 58 -6.58 8.17 5.94
C TRP A 58 -7.51 9.21 5.28
N ILE A 59 -7.82 9.05 3.99
CA ILE A 59 -8.73 9.96 3.26
C ILE A 59 -10.11 9.98 3.93
N ARG A 60 -10.66 8.79 4.25
CA ARG A 60 -11.97 8.69 4.91
C ARG A 60 -11.95 9.30 6.30
N TRP A 61 -10.88 9.08 7.07
CA TRP A 61 -10.71 9.69 8.39
C TRP A 61 -10.71 11.23 8.34
N LEU A 62 -10.08 11.83 7.33
CA LEU A 62 -10.14 13.28 7.11
C LEU A 62 -11.54 13.74 6.66
N ALA A 63 -12.17 13.03 5.72
CA ALA A 63 -13.52 13.36 5.26
C ALA A 63 -14.54 13.33 6.42
N GLU A 64 -14.46 12.31 7.27
CA GLU A 64 -15.27 12.15 8.47
C GLU A 64 -15.13 13.31 9.47
N SER A 65 -13.96 13.95 9.52
CA SER A 65 -13.69 15.12 10.37
C SER A 65 -14.30 16.40 9.80
N VAL A 66 -14.18 16.60 8.49
CA VAL A 66 -14.81 17.73 7.79
C VAL A 66 -16.33 17.67 7.92
N GLU A 67 -16.94 16.49 7.73
CA GLU A 67 -18.38 16.29 7.87
C GLU A 67 -18.91 16.58 9.28
N ARG A 68 -18.08 16.34 10.30
CA ARG A 68 -18.43 16.51 11.72
C ARG A 68 -18.05 17.87 12.30
N ASP A 69 -17.33 18.70 11.54
CA ASP A 69 -16.72 19.94 12.01
C ASP A 69 -15.95 19.76 13.34
N ALA A 70 -15.12 18.71 13.39
CA ALA A 70 -14.41 18.31 14.60
C ALA A 70 -12.95 17.97 14.31
N ILE A 71 -12.06 18.28 15.26
CA ILE A 71 -10.65 17.85 15.20
C ILE A 71 -10.62 16.32 15.23
N PRO A 72 -9.97 15.66 14.26
CA PRO A 72 -9.98 14.20 14.19
C PRO A 72 -9.12 13.57 15.30
N ASP A 73 -9.60 12.49 15.89
CA ASP A 73 -8.84 11.67 16.83
C ASP A 73 -7.89 10.72 16.07
N GLU A 74 -6.58 10.96 16.21
CA GLU A 74 -5.53 10.14 15.58
C GLU A 74 -5.54 8.70 16.08
N SER A 75 -6.00 8.43 17.30
CA SER A 75 -6.10 7.08 17.85
C SER A 75 -7.04 6.19 17.03
N VAL A 76 -8.06 6.79 16.40
CA VAL A 76 -8.98 6.09 15.51
C VAL A 76 -8.27 5.66 14.23
N LEU A 77 -7.52 6.57 13.61
CA LEU A 77 -6.74 6.26 12.41
C LEU A 77 -5.69 5.18 12.73
N HIS A 78 -4.96 5.35 13.83
CA HIS A 78 -3.92 4.40 14.23
C HIS A 78 -4.46 2.98 14.39
N ARG A 79 -5.64 2.80 15.03
CA ARG A 79 -6.31 1.49 15.13
C ARG A 79 -6.67 0.92 13.75
N ARG A 80 -7.26 1.74 12.85
CA ARG A 80 -7.61 1.31 11.48
C ARG A 80 -6.38 0.86 10.70
N ILE A 81 -5.25 1.56 10.83
CA ILE A 81 -3.99 1.21 10.17
C ILE A 81 -3.44 -0.12 10.70
N ILE A 82 -3.42 -0.32 12.02
CA ILE A 82 -3.00 -1.60 12.62
C ILE A 82 -3.89 -2.76 12.13
N GLU A 83 -5.21 -2.57 12.07
CA GLU A 83 -6.13 -3.59 11.59
C GLU A 83 -5.86 -3.99 10.13
N ILE A 84 -5.57 -3.02 9.27
CA ILE A 84 -5.21 -3.25 7.87
C ILE A 84 -3.89 -4.05 7.79
N GLU A 85 -2.89 -3.65 8.57
CA GLU A 85 -1.58 -4.29 8.58
C GLU A 85 -1.61 -5.72 9.12
N GLU A 86 -2.33 -5.96 10.22
CA GLU A 86 -2.47 -7.31 10.76
C GLU A 86 -3.28 -8.21 9.82
N ARG A 87 -4.28 -7.67 9.13
CA ARG A 87 -5.00 -8.40 8.08
C ARG A 87 -4.07 -8.78 6.93
N TRP A 88 -3.23 -7.85 6.48
CA TRP A 88 -2.21 -8.14 5.47
C TRP A 88 -1.26 -9.25 5.91
N ARG A 89 -0.76 -9.21 7.16
CA ARG A 89 0.14 -10.23 7.73
C ARG A 89 -0.52 -11.58 7.94
N ALA A 90 -1.84 -11.61 8.14
CA ALA A 90 -2.61 -12.84 8.30
C ALA A 90 -3.07 -13.47 6.97
N GLY A 91 -2.91 -12.76 5.85
CA GLY A 91 -3.25 -13.29 4.54
C GLY A 91 -2.35 -14.46 4.11
N THR A 92 -2.82 -15.24 3.15
CA THR A 92 -2.07 -16.37 2.56
C THR A 92 -2.14 -16.33 1.03
N GLY A 93 -1.09 -16.81 0.37
CA GLY A 93 -0.97 -16.85 -1.09
C GLY A 93 -0.72 -15.49 -1.75
N SER A 94 -0.67 -15.47 -3.07
CA SER A 94 -0.58 -14.25 -3.88
C SER A 94 -1.17 -14.54 -5.27
N ASP A 95 -2.00 -13.63 -5.76
CA ASP A 95 -2.65 -13.65 -7.08
C ASP A 95 -2.06 -12.56 -8.00
N ASP A 96 -0.84 -12.10 -7.73
CA ASP A 96 -0.18 -10.97 -8.40
C ASP A 96 0.39 -11.28 -9.80
N VAL A 97 -0.41 -11.93 -10.65
CA VAL A 97 -0.03 -12.21 -12.03
C VAL A 97 -0.89 -11.39 -12.97
N SER A 98 -0.28 -10.48 -13.72
CA SER A 98 -0.94 -9.78 -14.83
C SER A 98 -0.41 -10.28 -16.18
N SER A 99 -1.31 -10.34 -17.16
CA SER A 99 -0.99 -10.63 -18.57
C SER A 99 -1.08 -9.38 -19.46
N GLU A 100 -1.33 -8.20 -18.88
CA GLU A 100 -1.36 -6.94 -19.63
C GLU A 100 0.02 -6.58 -20.17
N ASP A 101 0.07 -5.99 -21.36
CA ASP A 101 1.30 -5.39 -21.89
C ASP A 101 1.66 -4.15 -21.06
N PRO A 102 2.86 -4.10 -20.44
CA PRO A 102 3.30 -2.93 -19.67
C PRO A 102 3.29 -1.62 -20.48
N LEU A 103 3.52 -1.66 -21.79
CA LEU A 103 3.52 -0.48 -22.65
C LEU A 103 2.11 0.10 -22.81
N ASP A 104 1.10 -0.75 -22.98
CA ASP A 104 -0.30 -0.34 -23.07
C ASP A 104 -0.77 0.28 -21.75
N VAL A 105 -0.42 -0.34 -20.61
CA VAL A 105 -0.74 0.20 -19.28
C VAL A 105 -0.10 1.56 -19.08
N ALA A 106 1.19 1.71 -19.43
CA ALA A 106 1.91 2.97 -19.31
C ALA A 106 1.30 4.06 -20.20
N ALA A 107 0.99 3.75 -21.47
CA ALA A 107 0.37 4.69 -22.40
C ALA A 107 -0.99 5.19 -21.87
N ARG A 108 -1.82 4.28 -21.36
CA ARG A 108 -3.12 4.61 -20.74
C ARG A 108 -2.96 5.54 -19.54
N ILE A 109 -2.01 5.26 -18.64
CA ILE A 109 -1.76 6.09 -17.46
C ILE A 109 -1.26 7.49 -17.85
N LEU A 110 -0.34 7.58 -18.82
CA LEU A 110 0.19 8.85 -19.30
C LEU A 110 -0.91 9.71 -19.94
N ALA A 111 -1.81 9.10 -20.73
CA ALA A 111 -2.94 9.81 -21.34
C ALA A 111 -3.88 10.43 -20.28
N THR A 112 -4.12 9.74 -19.16
CA THR A 112 -5.00 10.23 -18.08
C THR A 112 -4.35 11.32 -17.22
N ARG A 113 -3.01 11.34 -17.12
CA ARG A 113 -2.25 12.27 -16.25
C ARG A 113 -1.56 13.42 -16.98
N ALA A 114 -1.47 13.36 -18.30
CA ALA A 114 -0.99 14.48 -19.12
C ALA A 114 -2.04 15.61 -19.15
N SER A 115 -2.12 16.41 -18.09
CA SER A 115 -2.62 17.77 -18.23
C SER A 115 -1.73 18.52 -19.22
N PRO A 116 -2.27 19.34 -20.14
CA PRO A 116 -1.45 20.14 -21.03
C PRO A 116 -0.55 21.02 -20.17
N ARG A 117 0.77 20.85 -20.29
CA ARG A 117 1.73 21.81 -19.73
C ARG A 117 1.31 23.18 -20.26
N SER A 118 0.82 24.05 -19.38
CA SER A 118 0.68 25.46 -19.71
C SER A 118 2.07 25.94 -20.11
N ALA A 119 2.27 26.15 -21.41
CA ALA A 119 3.40 26.89 -21.91
C ALA A 119 3.21 28.32 -21.39
N THR A 120 3.91 28.66 -20.31
CA THR A 120 4.07 30.07 -19.93
C THR A 120 4.75 30.75 -21.11
N PRO A 121 4.16 31.77 -21.76
CA PRO A 121 4.87 32.52 -22.79
C PRO A 121 6.02 33.24 -22.08
N ASP A 122 7.21 33.06 -22.63
CA ASP A 122 8.43 33.67 -22.12
C ASP A 122 8.24 35.20 -22.10
N GLY A 123 8.28 35.78 -20.90
CA GLY A 123 8.20 37.21 -20.73
C GLY A 123 9.49 37.84 -21.20
N ARG A 124 9.45 38.49 -22.37
CA ARG A 124 10.35 39.59 -22.75
C ARG A 124 9.78 40.32 -23.97
N ALA A 125 9.01 41.38 -23.70
CA ALA A 125 8.96 42.54 -24.58
C ALA A 125 9.38 43.75 -23.73
N ALA A 126 10.34 44.49 -24.28
CA ALA A 126 11.04 45.62 -23.69
C ALA A 126 10.14 46.86 -23.50
#